data_AF-A0A2M8NQI8-F1
#
_entry.id   AF-A0A2M8NQI8-F1
#
_cell.length_a   1.000
_cell.length_b   1.000
_cell.length_c   1.000
_cell.angle_alpha   90.00
_cell.angle_beta   90.00
_cell.angle_gamma   90.00
#
_symmetry.space_group_name_H-M   'P 1'
#
loop_
_entity.id
_entity.type
_entity.pdbx_description
1 polymer ?
#
loop_
_entity_poly.entity_id
_entity_poly.type
_entity_poly.pdbx_seq_one_letter_code
_entity_poly.pdbx_strand_id
1 'polypeptide(L)'
;MQLEIQAGLLVGCSHSNQMIADEFWIYLDGVENGSRIGEFAVGTNEFLGRLIGNLLQDEKYPGVHVAFGNPYARYTGATWESPVHVDVVMEHTSVWVDDRQIMADGRFVY
;
A
#
# COMPACT_ATOMS: atom_id res chain seq x y z
N MET A 1 -1.13 -10.15 -7.02
CA MET A 1 -0.81 -8.97 -7.85
C MET A 1 0.62 -8.57 -7.56
N GLN A 2 1.35 -8.06 -8.53
CA GLN A 2 2.69 -7.51 -8.35
C GLN A 2 2.71 -6.08 -8.86
N LEU A 3 3.22 -5.16 -8.04
CA LEU A 3 3.30 -3.74 -8.33
C LEU A 3 4.78 -3.33 -8.35
N GLU A 4 5.17 -2.53 -9.34
CA GLU A 4 6.51 -1.98 -9.47
C GLU A 4 6.45 -0.48 -9.23
N ILE A 5 7.30 0.00 -8.31
CA ILE A 5 7.33 1.39 -7.88
C ILE A 5 8.73 1.94 -8.12
N GLN A 6 8.81 3.10 -8.78
CA GLN A 6 10.05 3.82 -9.01
C GLN A 6 9.85 5.32 -8.76
N ALA A 7 10.79 5.93 -8.02
CA ALA A 7 10.74 7.36 -7.69
C ALA A 7 9.40 7.84 -7.09
N GLY A 8 8.74 6.99 -6.30
CA GLY A 8 7.45 7.29 -5.66
C GLY A 8 6.23 7.15 -6.55
N LEU A 9 6.37 6.56 -7.74
CA LEU A 9 5.30 6.33 -8.71
C LEU A 9 5.13 4.84 -8.99
N LEU A 10 3.89 4.39 -9.16
CA LEU A 10 3.57 3.11 -9.77
C LEU A 10 3.98 3.16 -11.25
N VAL A 11 4.88 2.27 -11.65
CA VAL A 11 5.39 2.17 -13.03
C VAL A 11 5.06 0.85 -13.70
N GLY A 12 4.60 -0.15 -12.93
CA GLY A 12 4.14 -1.42 -13.46
C GLY A 12 3.13 -2.11 -12.54
N CYS A 13 2.18 -2.83 -13.15
CA CYS A 13 1.21 -3.67 -12.47
C CYS A 13 1.04 -4.98 -13.24
N SER A 14 1.13 -6.12 -12.57
CA SER A 14 0.92 -7.43 -13.19
C SER A 14 0.13 -8.39 -12.29
N HIS A 15 -0.60 -9.28 -12.94
CA HIS A 15 -1.42 -10.29 -12.29
C HIS A 15 -1.63 -11.48 -13.24
N SER A 16 -1.86 -12.69 -12.71
CA SER A 16 -2.16 -13.88 -13.52
C SER A 16 -3.46 -13.74 -14.32
N ASN A 17 -4.39 -12.94 -13.81
CA ASN A 17 -5.56 -12.44 -14.52
C ASN A 17 -5.31 -11.00 -14.98
N GLN A 18 -5.09 -10.83 -16.28
CA GLN A 18 -4.74 -9.54 -16.88
C GLN A 18 -5.82 -8.47 -16.66
N MET A 19 -7.11 -8.85 -16.66
CA MET A 19 -8.20 -7.89 -16.46
C MET A 19 -8.12 -7.18 -15.11
N ILE A 20 -7.66 -7.89 -14.06
CA ILE A 20 -7.49 -7.30 -12.72
C ILE A 20 -6.33 -6.28 -12.72
N ALA A 21 -5.24 -6.58 -13.42
CA ALA A 21 -4.11 -5.66 -13.52
C ALA A 21 -4.50 -4.42 -14.33
N ASP A 22 -5.20 -4.60 -15.45
CA ASP A 22 -5.67 -3.51 -16.32
C ASP A 22 -6.67 -2.60 -15.60
N GLU A 23 -7.64 -3.18 -14.89
CA GLU A 23 -8.64 -2.41 -14.14
C GLU A 23 -7.97 -1.56 -13.04
N PHE A 24 -7.05 -2.16 -12.28
CA PHE A 24 -6.29 -1.44 -11.25
C PHE A 24 -5.44 -0.31 -11.85
N TRP A 25 -4.73 -0.59 -12.94
CA TRP A 25 -3.90 0.41 -13.63
C TRP A 25 -4.73 1.58 -14.14
N ILE A 26 -5.79 1.29 -14.90
CA ILE A 26 -6.67 2.30 -15.50
C ILE A 26 -7.31 3.18 -14.42
N TYR A 27 -7.72 2.59 -13.29
CA TYR A 27 -8.30 3.33 -12.19
C TYR A 27 -7.34 4.39 -11.62
N LEU A 28 -6.07 4.05 -11.44
CA LEU A 28 -5.07 4.96 -10.88
C LEU A 28 -4.50 5.95 -11.91
N ASP A 29 -4.17 5.47 -13.11
CA ASP A 29 -3.55 6.28 -14.17
C ASP A 29 -4.51 7.33 -14.75
N GLY A 30 -5.82 7.04 -14.74
CA GLY A 30 -6.85 7.98 -15.17
C GLY A 30 -7.07 9.18 -14.24
N VAL A 31 -6.33 9.26 -13.13
CA VAL A 31 -6.53 10.24 -12.06
C VAL A 31 -5.24 11.03 -11.81
N GLU A 32 -5.37 12.35 -11.65
CA GLU A 32 -4.23 13.21 -11.30
C GLU A 32 -3.56 12.72 -10.00
N ASN A 33 -2.24 12.48 -10.09
CA ASN A 33 -1.42 11.87 -9.04
C ASN A 33 -1.92 10.51 -8.53
N GLY A 34 -2.82 9.83 -9.23
CA GLY A 34 -3.41 8.57 -8.77
C GLY A 34 -2.39 7.43 -8.68
N SER A 35 -1.36 7.42 -9.54
CA SER A 35 -0.26 6.45 -9.50
C SER A 35 0.83 6.77 -8.48
N ARG A 36 0.76 7.92 -7.78
CA ARG A 36 1.78 8.33 -6.82
C ARG A 36 1.53 7.72 -5.45
N ILE A 37 2.59 7.32 -4.75
CA ILE A 37 2.50 6.82 -3.38
C ILE A 37 2.10 7.96 -2.45
N GLY A 38 0.95 7.81 -1.80
CA GLY A 38 0.42 8.73 -0.80
C GLY A 38 0.71 8.30 0.64
N GLU A 39 0.76 6.98 0.88
CA GLU A 39 0.97 6.41 2.22
C GLU A 39 1.87 5.18 2.19
N PHE A 40 2.70 5.06 3.22
CA PHE A 40 3.36 3.81 3.61
C PHE A 40 3.09 3.61 5.10
N ALA A 41 2.53 2.47 5.47
CA ALA A 41 2.15 2.23 6.86
C ALA A 41 2.34 0.75 7.24
N VAL A 42 2.50 0.54 8.55
CA VAL A 42 2.69 -0.77 9.17
C VAL A 42 1.49 -1.03 10.07
N GLY A 43 0.73 -2.08 9.80
CA GLY A 43 -0.35 -2.51 10.68
C GLY A 43 0.22 -3.16 11.94
N THR A 44 -0.30 -2.77 13.10
CA THR A 44 0.25 -3.16 14.41
C THR A 44 -0.70 -4.01 15.25
N ASN A 45 -1.85 -4.40 14.72
CA ASN A 45 -2.83 -5.18 15.48
C ASN A 45 -2.56 -6.68 15.36
N GLU A 46 -1.66 -7.18 16.21
CA GLU A 46 -1.26 -8.60 16.27
C GLU A 46 -2.40 -9.59 16.57
N PHE A 47 -3.57 -9.11 16.99
CA PHE A 47 -4.75 -9.96 17.22
C PHE A 47 -5.53 -10.27 15.94
N LEU A 48 -5.22 -9.61 14.82
CA LEU A 48 -5.80 -9.94 13.51
C LEU A 48 -5.03 -11.10 12.89
N GLY A 49 -5.66 -12.28 12.85
CA GLY A 49 -5.04 -13.50 12.31
C GLY A 49 -5.20 -13.71 10.81
N ARG A 50 -6.03 -12.91 10.13
CA ARG A 50 -6.24 -12.93 8.67
C ARG A 50 -6.91 -11.63 8.22
N LEU A 51 -6.85 -11.34 6.92
CA LEU A 51 -7.73 -10.36 6.29
C LEU A 51 -9.19 -10.85 6.29
N ILE A 52 -10.12 -9.94 6.52
CA ILE A 52 -11.56 -10.24 6.63
C ILE A 52 -12.40 -9.60 5.51
N GLY A 53 -11.77 -8.84 4.59
CA GLY A 53 -12.47 -8.13 3.52
C GLY A 53 -13.12 -6.84 3.99
N ASN A 54 -12.66 -6.29 5.12
CA ASN A 54 -13.06 -4.97 5.62
C ASN A 54 -11.81 -4.10 5.66
N LEU A 55 -11.67 -3.23 4.67
CA LEU A 55 -10.43 -2.47 4.44
C LEU A 55 -9.96 -1.72 5.69
N LEU A 56 -10.90 -1.07 6.41
CA LEU A 56 -10.59 -0.32 7.63
C LEU A 56 -9.94 -1.19 8.73
N GLN A 57 -10.33 -2.46 8.82
CA GLN A 57 -9.71 -3.41 9.76
C GLN A 57 -8.47 -4.08 9.16
N ASP A 58 -8.52 -4.40 7.87
CA ASP A 58 -7.47 -5.12 7.16
C ASP A 58 -6.17 -4.30 7.10
N GLU A 59 -6.23 -2.97 6.98
CA GLU A 59 -5.07 -2.09 7.12
C GLU A 59 -4.38 -2.16 8.49
N LYS A 60 -5.05 -2.68 9.52
CA LYS A 60 -4.44 -2.82 10.86
C LYS A 60 -3.76 -4.18 11.03
N TYR A 61 -3.91 -5.09 10.08
CA TYR A 61 -3.29 -6.42 10.07
C TYR A 61 -1.75 -6.30 10.15
N PRO A 62 -1.05 -7.19 10.89
CA PRO A 62 0.41 -7.19 10.98
C PRO A 62 1.06 -7.40 9.61
N GLY A 63 1.48 -6.28 9.02
CA GLY A 63 1.96 -6.25 7.65
C GLY A 63 2.25 -4.81 7.22
N VAL A 64 2.40 -4.63 5.91
CA VAL A 64 2.51 -3.31 5.28
C VAL A 64 1.27 -3.08 4.44
N HIS A 65 0.74 -1.87 4.49
CA HIS A 65 -0.13 -1.36 3.44
C HIS A 65 0.47 -0.10 2.82
N VAL A 66 0.15 0.08 1.55
CA VAL A 66 0.59 1.22 0.74
C VAL A 66 -0.64 1.80 0.10
N ALA A 67 -0.80 3.11 0.19
CA ALA A 67 -1.87 3.81 -0.52
C ALA A 67 -1.33 4.58 -1.72
N PHE A 68 -2.02 4.45 -2.85
CA PHE A 68 -1.81 5.28 -4.04
C PHE A 68 -2.80 6.45 -4.07
N GLY A 69 -2.38 7.60 -4.58
CA GLY A 69 -3.17 8.81 -4.62
C GLY A 69 -2.94 9.71 -3.40
N ASN A 70 -4.01 10.14 -2.75
CA ASN A 70 -4.01 11.29 -1.86
C ASN A 70 -3.06 11.08 -0.67
N PRO A 71 -2.05 11.94 -0.48
CA PRO A 71 -1.11 11.84 0.63
C PRO A 71 -1.63 12.52 1.90
N TYR A 72 -2.91 12.90 1.93
CA TYR A 72 -3.49 13.77 2.94
C TYR A 72 -2.70 15.07 3.12
N ALA A 73 -2.52 15.84 2.04
CA ALA A 73 -1.65 17.02 1.96
C ALA A 73 -1.79 18.00 3.14
N ARG A 74 -3.01 18.20 3.63
CA ARG A 74 -3.31 19.04 4.80
C ARG A 74 -2.60 18.58 6.09
N TYR A 75 -2.40 17.28 6.27
CA TYR A 75 -1.80 16.68 7.46
C TYR A 75 -0.32 16.34 7.26
N THR A 76 0.10 16.05 6.03
CA THR A 76 1.48 15.62 5.72
C THR A 76 2.39 16.73 5.21
N GLY A 77 1.82 17.85 4.75
CA GLY A 77 2.58 18.95 4.13
C GLY A 77 3.00 18.67 2.69
N ALA A 78 2.47 17.61 2.06
CA ALA A 78 2.70 17.34 0.65
C ALA A 78 2.19 18.50 -0.22
N THR A 79 2.92 18.81 -1.29
CA THR A 79 2.60 19.92 -2.22
C THR A 79 1.67 19.51 -3.36
N TRP A 80 0.97 18.39 -3.22
CA TRP A 80 0.16 17.77 -4.27
C TRP A 80 -1.00 17.02 -3.64
N GLU A 81 -2.08 16.86 -4.40
CA GLU A 81 -3.30 16.18 -3.97
C GLU A 81 -3.76 15.20 -5.05
N SER A 82 -4.65 14.29 -4.67
CA SER A 82 -5.33 13.37 -5.60
C SER A 82 -6.76 13.12 -5.09
N PRO A 83 -7.75 12.92 -5.96
CA PRO A 83 -9.12 12.64 -5.52
C PRO A 83 -9.33 11.19 -5.07
N VAL A 84 -8.36 10.29 -5.29
CA VAL A 84 -8.43 8.89 -4.86
C VAL A 84 -7.41 8.62 -3.76
N HIS A 85 -7.69 7.63 -2.91
CA HIS A 85 -6.76 7.06 -1.94
C HIS A 85 -7.04 5.56 -1.92
N VAL A 86 -6.13 4.77 -2.49
CA VAL A 86 -6.34 3.34 -2.75
C VAL A 86 -5.31 2.52 -1.99
N ASP A 87 -5.75 1.90 -0.92
CA ASP A 87 -4.96 1.01 -0.09
C ASP A 87 -4.77 -0.36 -0.72
N VAL A 88 -3.52 -0.83 -0.69
CA VAL A 88 -3.13 -2.20 -1.01
C VAL A 88 -2.49 -2.82 0.22
N VAL A 89 -3.16 -3.82 0.80
CA VAL A 89 -2.72 -4.52 2.01
C VAL A 89 -1.93 -5.77 1.63
N MET A 90 -0.76 -5.95 2.25
CA MET A 90 0.12 -7.10 2.01
C MET A 90 0.21 -7.97 3.27
N GLU A 91 -0.04 -9.27 3.11
CA GLU A 91 0.24 -10.28 4.12
C GLU A 91 1.71 -10.73 4.04
N HIS A 92 2.22 -11.42 5.07
CA HIS A 92 3.53 -12.08 5.05
C HIS A 92 4.72 -11.14 4.78
N THR A 93 4.59 -9.86 5.10
CA THR A 93 5.64 -8.87 4.82
C THR A 93 6.84 -9.03 5.75
N SER A 94 8.02 -8.76 5.21
CA SER A 94 9.22 -8.56 6.02
C SER A 94 9.69 -7.13 5.82
N VAL A 95 9.96 -6.44 6.92
CA VAL A 95 10.18 -4.98 6.93
C VAL A 95 11.51 -4.68 7.60
N TRP A 96 12.30 -3.86 6.92
CA TRP A 96 13.56 -3.30 7.41
C TRP A 96 13.46 -1.78 7.43
N VAL A 97 13.97 -1.19 8.50
CA VAL A 97 14.21 0.25 8.61
C VAL A 97 15.71 0.41 8.75
N ASP A 98 16.33 1.06 7.76
CA ASP A 98 17.78 1.03 7.57
C ASP A 98 18.28 -0.43 7.58
N ASP A 99 19.25 -0.77 8.44
CA ASP A 99 19.80 -2.11 8.58
C ASP A 99 19.05 -2.98 9.62
N ARG A 100 17.98 -2.46 10.24
CA ARG A 100 17.24 -3.18 11.29
C ARG A 100 15.97 -3.80 10.74
N GLN A 101 15.87 -5.12 10.81
CA GLN A 101 14.61 -5.82 10.61
C GLN A 101 13.66 -5.52 11.78
N ILE A 102 12.42 -5.11 11.49
CA ILE A 102 11.36 -4.87 12.48
C ILE A 102 10.18 -5.84 12.32
N MET A 103 10.07 -6.48 11.16
CA MET A 103 9.07 -7.51 10.90
C MET A 103 9.65 -8.63 10.03
N ALA A 104 9.33 -9.87 10.35
CA ALA A 104 9.68 -11.06 9.58
C ALA A 104 8.40 -11.87 9.33
N ASP A 105 8.04 -12.07 8.06
CA ASP A 105 6.87 -12.86 7.64
C ASP A 105 5.58 -12.51 8.41
N GLY A 106 5.24 -11.22 8.47
CA GLY A 106 4.05 -10.71 9.16
C GLY A 106 4.13 -10.74 10.69
N ARG A 107 5.31 -10.97 11.28
CA ARG A 107 5.52 -10.99 12.73
C ARG A 107 6.54 -9.95 13.16
N PHE A 108 6.22 -9.16 14.17
CA PHE A 108 7.18 -8.21 14.73
C PHE A 108 8.38 -8.94 15.33
N VAL A 109 9.58 -8.43 15.04
CA VAL A 109 10.82 -8.90 15.66
C VAL A 109 11.25 -7.87 16.69
N TYR A 110 11.11 -8.22 17.96
CA TYR A 110 11.39 -7.36 19.11
C TYR A 110 12.88 -7.35 19.47
#